data_AF-A0A3M3K231-F1
#
_entry.id   AF-A0A3M3K231-F1
#
_cell.length_a   1.000
_cell.length_b   1.000
_cell.length_c   1.000
_cell.angle_alpha   90.00
_cell.angle_beta   90.00
_cell.angle_gamma   90.00
#
_symmetry.space_group_name_H-M   'P 1'
#
loop_
_entity.id
_entity.type
_entity.pdbx_description
1 polymer ?
#
loop_
_entity_poly.entity_id
_entity_poly.type
_entity_poly.pdbx_seq_one_letter_code
_entity_poly.pdbx_strand_id
1 'polypeptide(L)'
;LAWLQIPMLLVLLVLMIVALRTLMNRLGVLKANIDTLSAGDADRTRRITVNGHDEVDQVGESVNNFIAYLQRMMLDVSSSTRDIASGIEQLRSQASVT
;
A
#
# COMPACT_ATOMS: atom_id res chain seq x y z
N LEU A 1 9.75 50.40 -10.62
CA LEU A 1 10.13 49.00 -10.94
C LEU A 1 9.82 48.02 -9.79
N ALA A 2 10.15 48.34 -8.53
CA ALA A 2 9.89 47.49 -7.37
C ALA A 2 8.41 47.14 -7.11
N TRP A 3 7.47 48.01 -7.44
CA TRP A 3 6.02 47.78 -7.22
C TRP A 3 5.42 46.65 -8.06
N LEU A 4 6.07 46.28 -9.17
CA LEU A 4 5.67 45.12 -10.00
C LEU A 4 6.25 43.79 -9.48
N GLN A 5 7.34 43.82 -8.71
CA GLN A 5 7.96 42.62 -8.17
C GLN A 5 7.21 42.06 -6.96
N ILE A 6 6.61 42.94 -6.13
CA ILE A 6 5.85 42.54 -4.94
C ILE A 6 4.69 41.59 -5.27
N PRO A 7 3.79 41.89 -6.23
CA PRO A 7 2.70 40.97 -6.58
C PRO A 7 3.22 39.66 -7.17
N MET A 8 4.29 39.69 -7.97
CA MET A 8 4.91 38.48 -8.52
C MET A 8 5.47 37.56 -7.42
N LEU A 9 6.15 38.13 -6.42
CA LEU A 9 6.63 37.39 -5.26
C LEU A 9 5.48 36.82 -4.43
N LEU A 10 4.40 37.58 -4.26
CA LEU A 10 3.19 37.11 -3.57
C LEU A 10 2.55 35.91 -4.29
N VAL A 11 2.41 35.97 -5.62
CA VAL A 11 1.90 34.85 -6.41
C VAL A 11 2.81 33.62 -6.29
N LEU A 12 4.13 33.80 -6.39
CA LEU A 12 5.09 32.71 -6.23
C LEU A 12 4.99 32.07 -4.84
N LEU A 13 4.87 32.89 -3.79
CA LEU A 13 4.71 32.42 -2.41
C LEU A 13 3.43 31.59 -2.25
N VAL A 14 2.30 32.07 -2.79
CA VAL A 14 1.02 31.35 -2.75
C VAL A 14 1.12 30.01 -3.47
N LEU A 15 1.70 29.99 -4.67
CA LEU A 15 1.91 28.75 -5.43
C LEU A 15 2.79 27.76 -4.66
N MET A 16 3.86 28.24 -4.02
CA MET A 16 4.74 27.39 -3.20
C MET A 16 4.00 26.79 -2.00
N ILE A 17 3.17 27.57 -1.31
CA ILE A 17 2.35 27.08 -0.18
C ILE A 17 1.35 26.02 -0.66
N VAL A 18 0.70 26.24 -1.81
CA VAL A 18 -0.27 25.28 -2.38
C VAL A 18 0.44 23.98 -2.79
N ALA A 19 1.61 24.07 -3.42
CA ALA A 19 2.41 22.90 -3.81
C ALA A 19 2.83 22.09 -2.57
N LEU A 20 3.36 22.76 -1.53
CA LEU A 20 3.77 22.11 -0.29
C LEU A 20 2.58 21.45 0.43
N ARG A 21 1.42 22.11 0.50
CA ARG A 21 0.20 21.51 1.07
C ARG A 21 -0.23 20.26 0.31
N THR A 22 -0.20 20.31 -1.02
CA THR A 22 -0.57 19.17 -1.87
C THR A 22 0.37 17.99 -1.64
N LEU A 23 1.67 18.25 -1.56
CA LEU A 23 2.68 17.23 -1.28
C LEU A 23 2.52 16.62 0.12
N MET A 24 2.33 17.45 1.16
CA MET A 24 2.12 16.97 2.54
C MET A 24 0.87 16.10 2.67
N ASN A 25 -0.22 16.46 1.98
CA ASN A 25 -1.43 15.63 1.96
C ASN A 25 -1.18 14.28 1.29
N ARG A 26 -0.47 14.24 0.15
CA ARG A 26 -0.09 13.00 -0.53
C ARG A 26 0.78 12.10 0.35
N LEU A 27 1.78 12.69 1.02
CA LEU A 27 2.64 11.97 1.97
C LEU A 27 1.87 11.45 3.19
N GLY A 28 0.89 12.20 3.69
CA GLY A 28 0.02 11.76 4.78
C GLY A 28 -0.79 10.51 4.43
N VAL A 29 -1.34 10.45 3.22
CA VAL A 29 -2.06 9.26 2.71
C VAL A 29 -1.10 8.07 2.58
N LEU A 30 0.09 8.28 2.02
CA LEU A 30 1.09 7.21 1.89
C LEU A 30 1.51 6.67 3.25
N LYS A 31 1.79 7.56 4.22
CA LYS A 31 2.14 7.18 5.59
C LYS A 31 1.02 6.38 6.26
N ALA A 32 -0.22 6.85 6.18
CA ALA A 32 -1.37 6.15 6.75
C ALA A 32 -1.52 4.74 6.16
N ASN A 33 -1.28 4.57 4.85
CA ASN A 33 -1.35 3.27 4.21
C ASN A 33 -0.23 2.33 4.68
N ILE A 34 0.99 2.85 4.86
CA ILE A 34 2.11 2.08 5.44
C ILE A 34 1.84 1.70 6.90
N ASP A 35 1.31 2.62 7.70
CA ASP A 35 0.93 2.36 9.09
C ASP A 35 -0.16 1.28 9.15
N THR A 36 -1.19 1.34 8.28
CA THR A 36 -2.22 0.29 8.18
C THR A 36 -1.67 -1.07 7.72
N LEU A 37 -0.65 -1.07 6.86
CA LEU A 37 0.02 -2.31 6.42
C LEU A 37 0.83 -2.94 7.56
N SER A 38 1.47 -2.13 8.40
CA SER A 38 2.30 -2.60 9.51
C SER A 38 1.51 -2.97 10.77
N ALA A 39 0.34 -2.36 11.00
CA ALA A 39 -0.50 -2.58 12.18
C ALA A 39 -1.24 -3.94 12.19
N GLY A 40 -1.16 -4.72 11.10
CA GLY A 40 -1.64 -6.11 11.07
C GLY A 40 -3.17 -6.30 11.01
N ASP A 41 -3.99 -5.26 11.26
CA ASP A 41 -5.44 -5.42 11.53
C ASP A 41 -6.39 -4.54 10.69
N ALA A 42 -5.97 -3.97 9.57
CA ALA A 42 -6.84 -3.18 8.69
C ALA A 42 -7.06 -3.89 7.36
N ASP A 43 -8.33 -4.14 7.01
CA ASP A 43 -8.84 -4.58 5.71
C ASP A 43 -7.83 -4.38 4.55
N ARG A 44 -7.12 -5.45 4.21
CA ARG A 44 -6.01 -5.46 3.23
C ARG A 44 -6.46 -5.22 1.78
N THR A 45 -7.73 -4.88 1.54
CA THR A 45 -8.21 -4.45 0.23
C THR A 45 -8.05 -2.95 -0.03
N ARG A 46 -7.67 -2.15 0.98
CA ARG A 46 -7.36 -0.73 0.75
C ARG A 46 -6.06 -0.58 -0.03
N ARG A 47 -6.20 -0.34 -1.34
CA ARG A 47 -5.10 0.03 -2.24
C ARG A 47 -4.87 1.52 -2.19
N ILE A 48 -3.63 1.93 -2.39
CA ILE A 48 -3.28 3.35 -2.57
C ILE A 48 -3.93 3.80 -3.87
N THR A 49 -4.78 4.83 -3.81
CA THR A 49 -5.37 5.43 -5.02
C THR A 49 -4.30 6.25 -5.72
N VAL A 50 -3.78 5.70 -6.83
CA VAL A 50 -2.76 6.35 -7.67
C VAL A 50 -3.50 7.16 -8.74
N ASN A 51 -3.38 8.49 -8.70
CA ASN A 51 -4.11 9.39 -9.61
C ASN A 51 -3.18 10.37 -10.35
N GLY A 52 -1.87 10.12 -10.37
CA GLY A 52 -0.90 10.96 -11.08
C GLY A 52 0.28 10.18 -11.67
N HIS A 53 1.31 10.92 -12.07
CA HIS A 53 2.51 10.40 -12.73
C HIS A 53 3.80 10.90 -12.04
N ASP A 54 3.71 11.34 -10.78
CA ASP A 54 4.87 11.80 -10.00
C ASP A 54 5.58 10.63 -9.30
N GLU A 55 6.75 10.88 -8.71
CA GLU A 55 7.54 9.87 -8.03
C GLU A 55 6.81 9.26 -6.81
N VAL A 56 5.90 10.01 -6.19
CA VAL A 56 5.09 9.54 -5.04
C VAL A 56 4.03 8.54 -5.51
N ASP A 57 3.47 8.77 -6.70
CA ASP A 57 2.53 7.85 -7.36
C ASP A 57 3.22 6.50 -7.71
N GLN A 58 4.47 6.53 -8.21
CA GLN A 58 5.26 5.31 -8.47
C GLN A 58 5.57 4.50 -7.20
N VAL A 59 5.83 5.18 -6.08
CA VAL A 59 5.96 4.53 -4.77
C VAL A 59 4.63 3.89 -4.36
N GLY A 60 3.51 4.57 -4.60
CA GLY A 60 2.17 4.03 -4.37
C GLY A 60 1.90 2.73 -5.15
N GLU A 61 2.31 2.67 -6.42
CA GLU A 61 2.22 1.47 -7.25
C GLU A 61 3.09 0.32 -6.72
N SER A 62 4.33 0.62 -6.33
CA SER A 62 5.25 -0.37 -5.76
C SER A 62 4.72 -0.98 -4.46
N VAL A 63 4.11 -0.17 -3.59
CA VAL A 63 3.45 -0.65 -2.36
C VAL A 63 2.24 -1.53 -2.70
N ASN A 64 1.42 -1.15 -3.69
CA ASN A 64 0.29 -1.97 -4.13
C ASN A 64 0.74 -3.35 -4.65
N ASN A 65 1.83 -3.41 -5.41
CA ASN A 65 2.40 -4.66 -5.91
C ASN A 65 2.93 -5.54 -4.77
N PHE A 66 3.58 -4.95 -3.77
CA PHE A 66 4.04 -5.66 -2.58
C PHE A 66 2.87 -6.25 -1.78
N ILE A 67 1.78 -5.50 -1.59
CA ILE A 67 0.56 -6.01 -0.93
C ILE A 67 -0.01 -7.21 -1.69
N ALA A 68 -0.08 -7.13 -3.03
CA ALA A 68 -0.58 -8.24 -3.86
C ALA A 68 0.31 -9.50 -3.73
N TYR A 69 1.62 -9.32 -3.66
CA TYR A 69 2.56 -10.43 -3.42
C TYR A 69 2.32 -11.10 -2.07
N LEU A 70 2.16 -10.32 -0.99
CA LEU A 70 1.85 -10.86 0.34
C LEU A 70 0.52 -11.62 0.38
N GLN A 71 -0.50 -11.13 -0.32
CA GLN A 71 -1.80 -11.82 -0.42
C GLN A 71 -1.66 -13.19 -1.09
N ARG A 72 -0.89 -13.29 -2.18
CA ARG A 72 -0.63 -14.57 -2.86
C ARG A 72 0.12 -15.55 -1.97
N MET A 73 1.17 -15.09 -1.31
CA MET A 73 1.94 -15.92 -0.37
C MET A 73 1.05 -16.48 0.75
N MET A 74 0.17 -15.65 1.33
CA MET A 74 -0.78 -16.10 2.35
C MET A 74 -1.75 -17.17 1.83
N LEU A 75 -2.24 -17.03 0.58
CA LEU A 75 -3.10 -18.03 -0.05
C LEU A 75 -2.34 -19.35 -0.28
N ASP A 76 -1.10 -19.30 -0.75
CA ASP A 76 -0.26 -20.48 -0.97
C ASP A 76 0.03 -21.22 0.33
N VAL A 77 0.33 -20.49 1.41
CA VAL A 77 0.53 -21.07 2.75
C VAL A 77 -0.76 -21.73 3.25
N SER A 78 -1.92 -21.09 3.04
CA SER A 78 -3.22 -21.68 3.40
C SER A 78 -3.51 -22.96 2.62
N SER A 79 -3.22 -22.97 1.31
CA SER A 79 -3.36 -24.16 0.46
C SER A 79 -2.45 -25.29 0.94
N SER A 80 -1.16 -24.99 1.14
CA SER A 80 -0.18 -25.96 1.61
C SER A 80 -0.58 -26.57 2.96
N THR A 81 -1.16 -25.76 3.86
CA THR A 81 -1.66 -26.24 5.15
C THR A 81 -2.85 -27.19 4.99
N ARG A 82 -3.76 -26.92 4.03
CA ARG A 82 -4.88 -27.83 3.71
C ARG A 82 -4.39 -29.14 3.10
N ASP A 83 -3.39 -29.07 2.21
CA ASP A 83 -2.81 -30.25 1.59
C ASP A 83 -2.17 -31.15 2.65
N ILE A 84 -1.41 -30.57 3.59
CA ILE A 84 -0.85 -31.29 4.75
C ILE A 84 -1.96 -31.92 5.60
N ALA A 85 -3.02 -31.18 5.93
CA ALA A 85 -4.14 -31.72 6.70
C ALA A 85 -4.82 -32.89 5.99
N SER A 86 -5.00 -32.79 4.67
CA SER A 86 -5.57 -33.86 3.84
C SER A 86 -4.68 -35.11 3.81
N GLY A 87 -3.36 -34.93 3.75
CA GLY A 87 -2.40 -36.03 3.78
C GLY A 87 -2.39 -36.75 5.13
N ILE A 88 -2.53 -36.02 6.23
CA ILE A 88 -2.68 -36.60 7.58
C ILE A 88 -3.97 -37.44 7.67
N GLU A 89 -5.07 -36.96 7.12
CA GLU A 89 -6.34 -37.70 7.11
C GLU A 89 -6.24 -38.99 6.28
N GLN A 90 -5.59 -38.94 5.12
CA GLN A 90 -5.33 -40.13 4.31
C GLN A 90 -4.45 -41.14 5.04
N LEU A 91 -3.38 -40.70 5.71
CA LEU A 91 -2.51 -41.57 6.52
C LEU A 91 -3.29 -42.23 7.66
N ARG A 92 -4.16 -41.49 8.36
CA ARG A 92 -5.05 -42.04 9.40
C ARG A 92 -5.98 -43.11 8.83
N SER A 93 -6.57 -42.85 7.66
CA SER A 93 -7.45 -43.83 7.02
C SER A 93 -6.71 -45.12 6.64
N GLN A 94 -5.49 -45.04 6.10
CA GLN A 94 -4.67 -46.24 5.78
C GLN A 94 -4.26 -47.02 7.03
N ALA A 95 -3.84 -46.32 8.09
CA ALA A 95 -3.45 -46.94 9.34
C ALA A 95 -4.62 -47.59 10.09
N SER A 96 -5.87 -47.19 9.81
CA SER A 96 -7.08 -47.83 10.36
C SER A 96 -7.55 -49.05 9.58
N VAL A 97 -7.10 -49.20 8.33
CA VAL A 97 -7.44 -50.32 7.44
C VAL A 97 -6.43 -51.46 7.53
N THR A 98 -5.23 -51.20 8.06
CA THR A 98 -4.19 -52.20 8.37
C THR A 98 -4.28 -52.61 9.83
#